data_AF-A0A195F1T8-F1
#
_entry.id   AF-A0A195F1T8-F1
#
_cell.length_a   1.000
_cell.length_b   1.000
_cell.length_c   1.000
_cell.angle_alpha   90.00
_cell.angle_beta   90.00
_cell.angle_gamma   90.00
#
_symmetry.space_group_name_H-M   'P 1'
#
loop_
_entity.id
_entity.type
_entity.pdbx_description
1 polymer ?
#
loop_
_entity_poly.entity_id
_entity_poly.type
_entity_poly.pdbx_seq_one_letter_code
_entity_poly.pdbx_strand_id
1 'polypeptide(L)'
;MFNLYQSLNKKDDGDGQRNRESEVTGHDRFCQHRTGHSSTRRRRRAVNRRTQSATELNARAMSTARGSLRRGRSVSTEDENESEDDKGHQLANKLDNLARLLFSRVSAARGYKDQGDVKNGRYTALNHGSKSVSEDGVEYMEMEKRSRDRALSICRDYIGKTPRFVLIKQLNNIGSRVDKYWFMVRDTSLKTDRLLTLVPLNRNCPLTACPSTKDILNNLFLALQHPYICPVFHVDFLEYEDQTYIVLVQPINQGSLKDLIYGIERNCWNEDWIHKYAARGKGLKLPQVQRMGRQILEALVFLKERGFPTVTHLHSGNVVIQNGVARLAGLENTLLGFTSRIHPIVTSRLTHSTIDIICFGHILFEMCAGYELCTFRPSAVQLSDIEMYPQVVRFLELIFTESETRFTSIEELLIHDLFRNIDLREMRCAAVTVFRPTLTPSIMSLLDGIKRQDAGKGITSINSEDSVSLNSFDGSLLTQIYNELSQTAL
;
A
#
# COMPACT_ATOMS: atom_id res chain seq x y z
N MET A 1 -12.57 36.35 -17.28
CA MET A 1 -13.51 35.91 -18.33
C MET A 1 -12.99 36.36 -19.67
N PHE A 2 -12.50 35.45 -20.50
CA PHE A 2 -12.20 35.68 -21.91
C PHE A 2 -12.69 34.46 -22.68
N ASN A 3 -13.81 34.63 -23.37
CA ASN A 3 -14.36 33.70 -24.35
C ASN A 3 -14.01 34.26 -25.73
N LEU A 4 -13.19 33.55 -26.50
CA LEU A 4 -13.00 33.80 -27.92
C LEU A 4 -13.34 32.53 -28.68
N TYR A 5 -14.40 32.60 -29.48
CA TYR A 5 -14.56 32.08 -30.84
C TYR A 5 -16.04 31.76 -31.10
N GLN A 6 -16.73 32.74 -31.69
CA GLN A 6 -17.95 32.52 -32.47
C GLN A 6 -18.08 33.58 -33.58
N SER A 7 -18.69 33.17 -34.69
CA SER A 7 -18.91 33.84 -36.00
C SER A 7 -17.70 33.77 -36.94
N LEU A 8 -17.82 33.38 -38.22
CA LEU A 8 -18.83 33.63 -39.27
C LEU A 8 -18.91 32.37 -40.19
N ASN A 9 -20.02 31.94 -40.81
CA ASN A 9 -20.87 32.64 -41.79
C ASN A 9 -22.23 31.92 -41.99
N LYS A 10 -23.32 32.71 -42.06
CA LYS A 10 -24.57 32.45 -42.82
C LYS A 10 -24.27 32.71 -44.32
N LYS A 11 -25.00 32.29 -45.36
CA LYS A 11 -26.40 31.89 -45.63
C LYS A 11 -26.41 31.39 -47.10
N ASP A 12 -27.27 30.44 -47.46
CA ASP A 12 -28.14 30.57 -48.64
C ASP A 12 -29.20 29.46 -48.64
N ASP A 13 -30.47 29.89 -48.71
CA ASP A 13 -31.68 29.07 -48.79
C ASP A 13 -32.08 28.95 -50.28
N GLY A 14 -32.54 27.77 -50.71
CA GLY A 14 -33.13 27.55 -52.04
C GLY A 14 -33.87 26.21 -52.14
N ASP A 15 -35.16 26.28 -52.46
CA ASP A 15 -36.21 25.26 -52.47
C ASP A 15 -35.96 23.94 -53.23
N GLY A 16 -36.68 22.87 -52.83
CA GLY A 16 -37.00 21.75 -53.72
C GLY A 16 -37.33 20.42 -53.04
N GLN A 17 -38.61 20.13 -52.82
CA GLN A 17 -39.14 18.91 -52.22
C GLN A 17 -39.29 17.76 -53.26
N ARG A 18 -38.66 16.60 -53.05
CA ARG A 18 -39.28 15.23 -53.05
C ARG A 18 -38.30 14.07 -53.36
N ASN A 19 -38.56 12.99 -52.60
CA ASN A 19 -38.32 11.56 -52.83
C ASN A 19 -37.06 10.89 -52.26
N ARG A 20 -37.36 10.09 -51.22
CA ARG A 20 -36.70 8.89 -50.68
C ARG A 20 -35.61 8.27 -51.55
N GLU A 21 -34.44 8.07 -50.97
CA GLU A 21 -33.69 6.82 -51.02
C GLU A 21 -32.68 6.75 -49.86
N SER A 22 -32.45 5.53 -49.40
CA SER A 22 -31.93 5.17 -48.07
C SER A 22 -30.44 5.47 -47.87
N GLU A 23 -30.11 6.03 -46.72
CA GLU A 23 -28.75 6.06 -46.17
C GLU A 23 -28.22 4.63 -45.96
N VAL A 24 -27.10 4.27 -46.60
CA VAL A 24 -26.18 3.25 -46.09
C VAL A 24 -24.73 3.60 -46.42
N THR A 25 -23.89 3.30 -45.45
CA THR A 25 -22.56 3.79 -45.11
C THR A 25 -21.40 3.01 -45.75
N GLY A 26 -20.27 3.70 -46.01
CA GLY A 26 -18.98 3.10 -46.41
C GLY A 26 -18.19 2.46 -45.26
N HIS A 27 -18.84 1.61 -44.46
CA HIS A 27 -18.21 0.91 -43.31
C HIS A 27 -18.47 -0.61 -43.29
N ASP A 28 -18.78 -1.23 -44.42
CA ASP A 28 -19.08 -2.68 -44.49
C ASP A 28 -18.13 -3.47 -45.40
N ARG A 29 -16.83 -3.31 -45.19
CA ARG A 29 -15.83 -4.24 -45.72
C ARG A 29 -14.82 -4.61 -44.64
N PHE A 30 -15.24 -5.48 -43.71
CA PHE A 30 -14.48 -6.62 -43.15
C PHE A 30 -15.14 -7.15 -41.86
N CYS A 31 -16.35 -7.70 -41.98
CA CYS A 31 -16.94 -8.57 -40.96
C CYS A 31 -17.49 -9.81 -41.66
N GLN A 32 -16.72 -10.89 -41.72
CA GLN A 32 -17.23 -12.20 -42.13
C GLN A 32 -17.84 -12.90 -40.91
N HIS A 33 -19.18 -12.90 -40.81
CA HIS A 33 -19.92 -13.83 -39.97
C HIS A 33 -20.17 -15.12 -40.76
N ARG A 34 -19.73 -16.27 -40.23
CA ARG A 34 -20.17 -17.59 -40.70
C ARG A 34 -21.33 -18.07 -39.83
N THR A 35 -22.45 -18.34 -40.49
CA THR A 35 -23.65 -19.00 -39.99
C THR A 35 -23.37 -20.45 -39.56
N GLY A 36 -23.91 -20.85 -38.42
CA GLY A 36 -23.82 -22.23 -37.92
C GLY A 36 -24.85 -23.18 -38.54
N HIS A 37 -24.65 -24.48 -38.33
CA HIS A 37 -25.72 -25.46 -38.07
C HIS A 37 -25.16 -26.79 -37.52
N SER A 38 -25.86 -27.27 -36.49
CA SER A 38 -26.23 -28.66 -36.18
C SER A 38 -25.24 -29.69 -35.58
N SER A 39 -25.63 -30.10 -34.37
CA SER A 39 -25.38 -31.31 -33.58
C SER A 39 -24.81 -32.57 -34.25
N THR A 40 -23.86 -33.21 -33.57
CA THR A 40 -23.96 -34.64 -33.18
C THR A 40 -22.94 -35.01 -32.10
N ARG A 41 -23.44 -35.58 -31.00
CA ARG A 41 -22.67 -36.31 -29.96
C ARG A 41 -21.97 -37.53 -30.57
N ARG A 42 -20.68 -37.74 -30.28
CA ARG A 42 -20.11 -39.10 -30.13
C ARG A 42 -18.85 -39.11 -29.26
N ARG A 43 -18.99 -39.71 -28.08
CA ARG A 43 -17.91 -40.24 -27.24
C ARG A 43 -17.10 -41.28 -28.02
N ARG A 44 -15.77 -41.24 -27.97
CA ARG A 44 -14.92 -42.44 -28.12
C ARG A 44 -13.79 -42.44 -27.11
N ARG A 45 -13.60 -43.64 -26.54
CA ARG A 45 -12.68 -44.06 -25.49
C ARG A 45 -11.24 -44.18 -26.00
N ALA A 46 -10.36 -44.27 -25.01
CA ALA A 46 -8.92 -44.49 -25.03
C ALA A 46 -8.42 -45.62 -25.95
N VAL A 47 -7.18 -45.45 -26.43
CA VAL A 47 -6.34 -46.50 -27.00
C VAL A 47 -5.00 -46.50 -26.25
N ASN A 48 -4.74 -47.63 -25.60
CA ASN A 48 -3.46 -48.03 -25.04
C ASN A 48 -2.45 -48.35 -26.15
N ARG A 49 -1.18 -47.98 -25.97
CA ARG A 49 -0.05 -48.85 -26.36
C ARG A 49 1.16 -48.61 -25.45
N ARG A 50 1.66 -49.75 -24.95
CA ARG A 50 2.83 -49.97 -24.08
C ARG A 50 4.14 -49.55 -24.74
N THR A 51 5.10 -49.11 -23.92
CA THR A 51 6.47 -49.66 -23.86
C THR A 51 6.97 -49.57 -22.42
N GLN A 52 7.59 -50.66 -21.96
CA GLN A 52 8.10 -50.89 -20.61
C GLN A 52 9.55 -50.38 -20.46
N SER A 53 9.91 -49.93 -19.26
CA SER A 53 11.13 -50.37 -18.58
C SER A 53 11.01 -50.07 -17.08
N ALA A 54 11.36 -51.08 -16.29
CA ALA A 54 11.14 -51.21 -14.86
C ALA A 54 12.31 -50.65 -14.04
N THR A 55 12.00 -50.16 -12.84
CA THR A 55 12.73 -50.49 -11.61
C THR A 55 11.80 -50.25 -10.42
N GLU A 56 11.37 -51.35 -9.81
CA GLU A 56 10.57 -51.43 -8.59
C GLU A 56 11.49 -51.29 -7.37
N LEU A 57 11.11 -50.47 -6.38
CA LEU A 57 11.48 -50.70 -4.99
C LEU A 57 10.24 -50.50 -4.11
N ASN A 58 10.03 -51.49 -3.26
CA ASN A 58 8.75 -51.94 -2.73
C ASN A 58 8.47 -51.29 -1.36
N ALA A 59 7.36 -50.55 -1.26
CA ALA A 59 6.91 -49.91 -0.03
C ALA A 59 6.10 -50.90 0.83
N ARG A 60 6.78 -51.82 1.52
CA ARG A 60 6.20 -52.59 2.65
C ARG A 60 7.27 -53.33 3.49
N ALA A 61 8.09 -52.56 4.18
CA ALA A 61 8.97 -52.96 5.29
C ALA A 61 9.53 -51.63 5.84
N MET A 62 9.35 -51.15 7.07
CA MET A 62 8.99 -51.74 8.35
C MET A 62 8.35 -50.64 9.21
N SER A 63 7.17 -50.91 9.75
CA SER A 63 6.58 -50.16 10.86
C SER A 63 6.71 -51.00 12.12
N THR A 64 7.71 -50.74 12.96
CA THR A 64 7.73 -51.21 14.35
C THR A 64 8.59 -50.28 15.20
N ALA A 65 8.13 -50.08 16.45
CA ALA A 65 8.75 -49.34 17.55
C ALA A 65 8.54 -47.80 17.58
N ARG A 66 7.30 -47.40 17.89
CA ARG A 66 7.05 -46.24 18.75
C ARG A 66 7.09 -46.70 20.21
N GLY A 67 7.86 -45.98 21.03
CA GLY A 67 7.54 -45.71 22.43
C GLY A 67 8.34 -46.48 23.47
N SER A 68 9.37 -45.83 24.05
CA SER A 68 9.39 -45.62 25.50
C SER A 68 10.50 -44.67 25.95
N LEU A 69 10.14 -43.86 26.94
CA LEU A 69 10.96 -43.20 27.96
C LEU A 69 11.61 -41.84 27.65
N ARG A 70 10.89 -40.81 28.13
CA ARG A 70 11.47 -39.64 28.79
C ARG A 70 12.46 -40.09 29.89
N ARG A 71 13.68 -39.56 29.87
CA ARG A 71 14.47 -39.30 31.08
C ARG A 71 15.38 -38.11 30.82
N GLY A 72 15.19 -37.04 31.58
CA GLY A 72 16.03 -35.85 31.49
C GLY A 72 17.46 -36.10 31.97
N ARG A 73 18.39 -35.38 31.36
CA ARG A 73 19.57 -34.80 32.02
C ARG A 73 20.21 -33.76 31.08
N SER A 74 20.38 -32.58 31.64
CA SER A 74 21.13 -31.43 31.14
C SER A 74 22.60 -31.77 30.92
N VAL A 75 23.18 -31.28 29.81
CA VAL A 75 24.60 -30.91 29.72
C VAL A 75 24.70 -29.71 28.77
N SER A 76 25.28 -28.64 29.31
CA SER A 76 25.67 -27.41 28.65
C SER A 76 26.88 -27.65 27.76
N THR A 77 26.84 -27.14 26.53
CA THR A 77 28.03 -26.74 25.79
C THR A 77 27.74 -25.37 25.21
N GLU A 78 28.46 -24.38 25.76
CA GLU A 78 28.55 -23.01 25.29
C GLU A 78 29.16 -23.03 23.88
N ASP A 79 28.38 -22.61 22.89
CA ASP A 79 28.91 -22.10 21.62
C ASP A 79 28.31 -20.71 21.44
N GLU A 80 29.01 -19.72 22.00
CA GLU A 80 28.81 -18.32 21.69
C GLU A 80 29.29 -18.07 20.25
N ASN A 81 28.36 -18.10 19.29
CA ASN A 81 28.48 -17.41 18.01
C ASN A 81 27.11 -17.33 17.33
N GLU A 82 26.13 -16.71 18.00
CA GLU A 82 24.95 -16.22 17.29
C GLU A 82 25.33 -14.94 16.53
N SER A 83 25.40 -15.05 15.21
CA SER A 83 25.66 -13.92 14.32
C SER A 83 24.59 -12.82 14.50
N GLU A 84 24.97 -11.54 14.34
CA GLU A 84 24.03 -10.41 14.39
C GLU A 84 22.83 -10.58 13.45
N ASP A 85 23.01 -11.34 12.36
CA ASP A 85 21.97 -11.65 11.41
C ASP A 85 20.86 -12.50 12.03
N ASP A 86 21.16 -13.53 12.84
CA ASP A 86 20.13 -14.37 13.47
C ASP A 86 19.26 -13.60 14.48
N LYS A 87 19.86 -12.68 15.23
CA LYS A 87 19.11 -11.75 16.10
C LYS A 87 18.21 -10.82 15.29
N GLY A 88 18.69 -10.35 14.13
CA GLY A 88 17.92 -9.55 13.18
C GLY A 88 16.71 -10.30 12.59
N HIS A 89 16.86 -11.58 12.26
CA HIS A 89 15.77 -12.41 11.73
C HIS A 89 14.70 -12.71 12.79
N GLN A 90 15.09 -12.97 14.04
CA GLN A 90 14.13 -13.16 15.14
C GLN A 90 13.38 -11.85 15.46
N LEU A 91 14.06 -10.72 15.46
CA LEU A 91 13.45 -9.40 15.66
C LEU A 91 12.50 -9.05 14.50
N ALA A 92 12.87 -9.33 13.25
CA ALA A 92 12.04 -9.10 12.08
C ALA A 92 10.77 -9.98 12.09
N ASN A 93 10.88 -11.24 12.52
CA ASN A 93 9.72 -12.11 12.70
C ASN A 93 8.79 -11.61 13.82
N LYS A 94 9.35 -11.11 14.93
CA LYS A 94 8.58 -10.47 16.01
C LYS A 94 7.91 -9.17 15.55
N LEU A 95 8.60 -8.36 14.74
CA LEU A 95 8.06 -7.12 14.15
C LEU A 95 7.02 -7.40 13.05
N ASP A 96 7.16 -8.47 12.27
CA ASP A 96 6.14 -8.89 11.30
C ASP A 96 4.89 -9.40 12.01
N ASN A 97 5.05 -10.15 13.11
CA ASN A 97 3.94 -10.56 13.96
C ASN A 97 3.28 -9.37 14.68
N LEU A 98 4.05 -8.38 15.11
CA LEU A 98 3.54 -7.15 15.73
C LEU A 98 2.89 -6.22 14.70
N ALA A 99 3.45 -6.08 13.50
CA ALA A 99 2.86 -5.36 12.39
C ALA A 99 1.59 -6.07 11.91
N ARG A 100 1.56 -7.40 11.95
CA ARG A 100 0.31 -8.15 11.79
C ARG A 100 -0.65 -7.85 12.94
N LEU A 101 -0.23 -7.80 14.20
CA LEU A 101 -1.13 -7.48 15.32
C LEU A 101 -1.68 -6.02 15.26
N LEU A 102 -0.84 -5.05 14.88
CA LEU A 102 -1.14 -3.62 14.85
C LEU A 102 -1.86 -3.17 13.57
N PHE A 103 -1.53 -3.79 12.42
CA PHE A 103 -2.06 -3.41 11.10
C PHE A 103 -2.86 -4.52 10.40
N SER A 104 -2.80 -5.75 10.90
CA SER A 104 -3.63 -6.88 10.48
C SER A 104 -4.42 -7.39 11.67
N ARG A 105 -5.37 -6.59 12.17
CA ARG A 105 -6.43 -7.12 13.02
C ARG A 105 -7.27 -8.22 12.33
N VAL A 106 -6.95 -8.66 11.11
CA VAL A 106 -7.61 -9.74 10.37
C VAL A 106 -6.66 -10.92 10.15
N SER A 107 -6.65 -11.91 11.04
CA SER A 107 -6.10 -13.24 10.71
C SER A 107 -6.79 -14.43 11.39
N ALA A 108 -7.85 -14.24 12.16
CA ALA A 108 -8.55 -15.36 12.82
C ALA A 108 -9.58 -16.11 11.96
N ALA A 109 -9.82 -15.71 10.69
CA ALA A 109 -10.92 -16.27 9.89
C ALA A 109 -10.54 -17.44 8.94
N ARG A 110 -9.29 -17.92 8.95
CA ARG A 110 -8.79 -18.86 7.90
C ARG A 110 -8.91 -20.36 8.23
N GLY A 111 -9.84 -20.76 9.10
CA GLY A 111 -10.01 -22.17 9.50
C GLY A 111 -11.20 -22.93 8.91
N TYR A 112 -12.13 -22.30 8.20
CA TYR A 112 -13.48 -22.89 8.04
C TYR A 112 -13.93 -23.33 6.64
N LYS A 113 -13.01 -23.51 5.69
CA LYS A 113 -13.36 -24.09 4.37
C LYS A 113 -12.36 -25.12 3.89
N ASP A 114 -12.13 -26.17 4.69
CA ASP A 114 -11.87 -27.50 4.12
C ASP A 114 -11.98 -28.58 5.21
N GLN A 115 -13.16 -29.22 5.34
CA GLN A 115 -13.31 -30.63 5.68
C GLN A 115 -14.79 -31.00 5.73
N GLY A 116 -15.24 -31.69 4.69
CA GLY A 116 -16.46 -32.49 4.73
C GLY A 116 -16.22 -33.80 5.49
N ASP A 117 -17.29 -34.29 6.11
CA ASP A 117 -17.52 -35.64 6.64
C ASP A 117 -16.51 -36.25 7.62
N VAL A 118 -16.97 -36.49 8.86
CA VAL A 118 -17.12 -37.83 9.46
C VAL A 118 -17.91 -37.71 10.79
N LYS A 119 -18.87 -38.62 10.97
CA LYS A 119 -19.78 -38.76 12.11
C LYS A 119 -19.14 -39.37 13.37
N ASN A 120 -19.81 -39.07 14.50
CA ASN A 120 -19.99 -39.82 15.75
C ASN A 120 -18.94 -39.75 16.87
N GLY A 121 -19.42 -39.31 18.05
CA GLY A 121 -18.84 -39.62 19.37
C GLY A 121 -19.30 -38.66 20.48
N ARG A 122 -20.35 -39.02 21.23
CA ARG A 122 -20.72 -38.39 22.52
C ARG A 122 -19.72 -38.83 23.62
N TYR A 123 -19.27 -37.93 24.49
CA TYR A 123 -19.52 -37.93 25.96
C TYR A 123 -18.68 -36.86 26.70
N THR A 124 -19.41 -36.15 27.57
CA THR A 124 -19.12 -35.24 28.71
C THR A 124 -17.74 -35.24 29.40
N ALA A 125 -17.17 -34.05 29.70
CA ALA A 125 -17.19 -33.41 31.03
C ALA A 125 -16.10 -32.30 31.24
N LEU A 126 -16.50 -31.28 32.02
CA LEU A 126 -15.73 -30.31 32.82
C LEU A 126 -15.19 -29.01 32.20
N ASN A 127 -15.78 -27.92 32.70
CA ASN A 127 -15.40 -26.52 32.57
C ASN A 127 -13.97 -26.24 33.05
N HIS A 128 -13.12 -25.80 32.13
CA HIS A 128 -12.21 -24.68 32.35
C HIS A 128 -12.27 -23.80 31.10
N GLY A 129 -12.63 -22.53 31.29
CA GLY A 129 -13.00 -21.57 30.26
C GLY A 129 -11.94 -21.45 29.17
N SER A 130 -12.14 -22.19 28.10
CA SER A 130 -11.43 -22.03 26.84
C SER A 130 -12.31 -21.10 26.02
N LYS A 131 -12.04 -19.79 26.05
CA LYS A 131 -12.58 -18.90 25.02
C LYS A 131 -12.12 -19.47 23.68
N SER A 132 -13.07 -20.11 23.02
CA SER A 132 -12.81 -20.85 21.79
C SER A 132 -12.42 -19.84 20.70
N VAL A 133 -11.41 -20.18 19.90
CA VAL A 133 -10.93 -19.39 18.74
C VAL A 133 -12.08 -18.94 17.80
N SER A 134 -13.26 -19.57 17.88
CA SER A 134 -14.49 -19.17 17.21
C SER A 134 -15.17 -17.91 17.75
N GLU A 135 -15.10 -17.61 19.05
CA GLU A 135 -15.69 -16.40 19.63
C GLU A 135 -14.88 -15.15 19.27
N ASP A 136 -13.56 -15.24 19.32
CA ASP A 136 -12.64 -14.12 19.01
C ASP A 136 -12.78 -13.66 17.54
N GLY A 137 -13.00 -14.60 16.61
CA GLY A 137 -13.22 -14.29 15.19
C GLY A 137 -14.55 -13.57 14.92
N VAL A 138 -15.60 -13.90 15.67
CA VAL A 138 -16.92 -13.27 15.55
C VAL A 138 -16.90 -11.87 16.18
N GLU A 139 -16.31 -11.74 17.37
CA GLU A 139 -16.15 -10.44 18.05
C GLU A 139 -15.36 -9.44 17.20
N TYR A 140 -14.30 -9.92 16.53
CA TYR A 140 -13.53 -9.09 15.62
C TYR A 140 -14.35 -8.57 14.42
N MET A 141 -15.07 -9.46 13.73
CA MET A 141 -15.91 -9.06 12.59
C MET A 141 -16.99 -8.05 13.02
N GLU A 142 -17.55 -8.21 14.23
CA GLU A 142 -18.49 -7.24 14.78
C GLU A 142 -17.84 -5.89 15.08
N MET A 143 -16.65 -5.87 15.69
CA MET A 143 -15.92 -4.63 15.97
C MET A 143 -15.55 -3.88 14.68
N GLU A 144 -15.09 -4.61 13.65
CA GLU A 144 -14.79 -4.02 12.35
C GLU A 144 -16.05 -3.43 11.71
N LYS A 145 -17.16 -4.18 11.73
CA LYS A 145 -18.46 -3.70 11.23
C LYS A 145 -18.91 -2.43 11.96
N ARG A 146 -18.86 -2.42 13.29
CA ARG A 146 -19.22 -1.23 14.11
C ARG A 146 -18.36 -0.02 13.75
N SER A 147 -17.06 -0.24 13.59
CA SER A 147 -16.10 0.83 13.23
C SER A 147 -16.39 1.40 11.83
N ARG A 148 -16.70 0.53 10.86
CA ARG A 148 -17.07 0.91 9.50
C ARG A 148 -18.43 1.61 9.44
N ASP A 149 -19.42 1.14 10.19
CA ASP A 149 -20.74 1.77 10.31
C ASP A 149 -20.63 3.16 10.92
N ARG A 150 -19.78 3.33 11.96
CA ARG A 150 -19.48 4.64 12.55
C ARG A 150 -18.80 5.57 11.54
N ALA A 151 -17.79 5.10 10.82
CA ALA A 151 -17.14 5.89 9.77
C ALA A 151 -18.12 6.33 8.67
N LEU A 152 -19.08 5.47 8.31
CA LEU A 152 -20.14 5.80 7.36
C LEU A 152 -21.07 6.90 7.89
N SER A 153 -21.43 6.87 9.17
CA SER A 153 -22.21 7.95 9.81
C SER A 153 -21.46 9.27 9.78
N ILE A 154 -20.17 9.28 10.13
CA ILE A 154 -19.32 10.48 10.07
C ILE A 154 -19.22 11.02 8.64
N CYS A 155 -19.03 10.15 7.65
CA CYS A 155 -18.98 10.54 6.25
C CYS A 155 -20.30 11.16 5.77
N ARG A 156 -21.44 10.61 6.21
CA ARG A 156 -22.77 11.18 5.90
C ARG A 156 -22.99 12.54 6.55
N ASP A 157 -22.55 12.72 7.79
CA ASP A 157 -22.59 14.02 8.48
C ASP A 157 -21.76 15.07 7.72
N TYR A 158 -20.53 14.73 7.32
CA TYR A 158 -19.69 15.59 6.48
C TYR A 158 -20.38 15.98 5.17
N ILE A 159 -20.90 14.98 4.45
CA ILE A 159 -21.57 15.20 3.16
C ILE A 159 -22.84 16.03 3.34
N GLY A 160 -23.59 15.85 4.44
CA GLY A 160 -24.76 16.67 4.75
C GLY A 160 -24.44 18.15 4.93
N LYS A 161 -23.21 18.49 5.31
CA LYS A 161 -22.71 19.86 5.49
C LYS A 161 -22.23 20.52 4.19
N THR A 162 -22.14 19.78 3.07
CA THR A 162 -21.65 20.32 1.80
C THR A 162 -22.43 19.82 0.58
N PRO A 163 -22.91 20.69 -0.33
CA PRO A 163 -23.64 20.26 -1.52
C PRO A 163 -22.72 19.68 -2.62
N ARG A 164 -21.39 19.73 -2.42
CA ARG A 164 -20.40 19.38 -3.44
C ARG A 164 -20.28 17.88 -3.68
N PHE A 165 -20.48 17.06 -2.66
CA PHE A 165 -20.24 15.63 -2.74
C PHE A 165 -21.52 14.84 -2.51
N VAL A 166 -21.69 13.77 -3.27
CA VAL A 166 -22.77 12.79 -3.05
C VAL A 166 -22.13 11.43 -2.80
N LEU A 167 -22.51 10.77 -1.70
CA LEU A 167 -22.00 9.43 -1.39
C LEU A 167 -22.49 8.42 -2.43
N ILE A 168 -21.56 7.68 -3.05
CA ILE A 168 -21.89 6.54 -3.92
C ILE A 168 -21.87 5.25 -3.10
N LYS A 169 -20.75 4.96 -2.45
CA LYS A 169 -20.59 3.79 -1.57
C LYS A 169 -19.39 3.91 -0.65
N GLN A 170 -19.45 3.21 0.48
CA GLN A 170 -18.26 2.90 1.27
C GLN A 170 -17.45 1.81 0.56
N LEU A 171 -16.13 1.97 0.50
CA LEU A 171 -15.20 0.99 -0.06
C LEU A 171 -14.73 0.00 1.02
N ASN A 172 -14.15 -1.10 0.59
CA ASN A 172 -13.50 -2.07 1.48
C ASN A 172 -12.23 -1.47 2.10
N ASN A 173 -11.56 -2.22 2.96
CA ASN A 173 -10.31 -1.75 3.57
C ASN A 173 -9.17 -1.88 2.56
N ILE A 174 -9.08 -0.94 1.62
CA ILE A 174 -8.15 -1.01 0.49
C ILE A 174 -6.68 -0.77 0.87
N GLY A 175 -6.42 -0.31 2.09
CA GLY A 175 -5.10 -0.10 2.69
C GLY A 175 -4.95 -0.77 4.06
N SER A 176 -3.72 -0.85 4.58
CA SER A 176 -3.42 -1.58 5.83
C SER A 176 -3.71 -0.82 7.12
N ARG A 177 -4.16 0.44 7.06
CA ARG A 177 -4.40 1.24 8.26
C ARG A 177 -5.84 1.01 8.75
N VAL A 178 -5.97 0.52 9.98
CA VAL A 178 -7.26 0.06 10.55
C VAL A 178 -8.25 1.18 10.88
N ASP A 179 -7.79 2.42 11.04
CA ASP A 179 -8.60 3.60 11.36
C ASP A 179 -8.78 4.56 10.16
N LYS A 180 -8.34 4.13 8.97
CA LYS A 180 -8.53 4.85 7.71
C LYS A 180 -9.69 4.22 6.96
N TYR A 181 -10.63 5.05 6.54
CA TYR A 181 -11.82 4.62 5.81
C TYR A 181 -11.90 5.30 4.46
N TRP A 182 -12.44 4.59 3.47
CA TRP A 182 -12.48 5.03 2.09
C TRP A 182 -13.91 4.98 1.56
N PHE A 183 -14.27 6.01 0.80
CA PHE A 183 -15.58 6.18 0.21
C PHE A 183 -15.42 6.62 -1.24
N MET A 184 -16.30 6.10 -2.10
CA MET A 184 -16.49 6.64 -3.44
C MET A 184 -17.59 7.69 -3.35
N VAL A 185 -17.28 8.90 -3.81
CA VAL A 185 -18.23 10.02 -3.85
C VAL A 185 -18.27 10.64 -5.25
N ARG A 186 -19.39 11.25 -5.61
CA ARG A 186 -19.52 12.05 -6.84
C ARG A 186 -19.31 13.52 -6.49
N ASP A 187 -18.32 14.15 -7.10
CA ASP A 187 -18.21 15.61 -7.12
C ASP A 187 -19.28 16.15 -8.08
N THR A 188 -20.29 16.85 -7.55
CA THR A 188 -21.44 17.35 -8.31
C THR A 188 -21.06 18.49 -9.24
N SER A 189 -20.09 19.32 -8.83
CA SER A 189 -19.56 20.43 -9.63
C SER A 189 -18.80 19.93 -10.85
N LEU A 190 -17.97 18.89 -10.67
CA LEU A 190 -17.15 18.32 -11.75
C LEU A 190 -17.79 17.13 -12.46
N LYS A 191 -18.93 16.63 -11.97
CA LYS A 191 -19.63 15.44 -12.48
C LYS A 191 -18.73 14.22 -12.61
N THR A 192 -17.85 14.02 -11.63
CA THR A 192 -16.84 12.95 -11.68
C THR A 192 -16.68 12.27 -10.32
N ASP A 193 -16.34 10.99 -10.35
CA ASP A 193 -16.17 10.20 -9.14
C ASP A 193 -14.81 10.50 -8.49
N ARG A 194 -14.78 10.48 -7.16
CA ARG A 194 -13.63 10.80 -6.32
C ARG A 194 -13.48 9.78 -5.21
N LEU A 195 -12.25 9.63 -4.75
CA LEU A 195 -11.94 8.92 -3.53
C LEU A 195 -12.00 9.92 -2.38
N LEU A 196 -12.92 9.71 -1.44
CA LEU A 196 -12.94 10.38 -0.15
C LEU A 196 -12.32 9.47 0.89
N THR A 197 -11.37 9.99 1.65
CA THR A 197 -10.73 9.30 2.77
C THR A 197 -11.07 10.01 4.06
N LEU A 198 -11.43 9.22 5.08
CA LEU A 198 -11.71 9.67 6.43
C LEU A 198 -10.72 9.00 7.39
N VAL A 199 -10.07 9.78 8.24
CA VAL A 199 -9.12 9.28 9.24
C VAL A 199 -9.20 10.18 10.48
N PRO A 200 -9.14 9.66 11.71
CA PRO A 200 -9.05 10.52 12.89
C PRO A 200 -7.76 11.35 12.84
N LEU A 201 -7.79 12.56 13.39
CA LEU A 201 -6.61 13.39 13.57
C LEU A 201 -5.61 12.65 14.48
N ASN A 202 -4.37 12.50 14.01
CA ASN A 202 -3.33 11.82 14.76
C ASN A 202 -2.91 12.68 15.97
N ARG A 203 -2.69 12.05 17.13
CA ARG A 203 -2.13 12.74 18.32
C ARG A 203 -0.74 13.32 18.05
N ASN A 204 0.01 12.67 17.16
CA ASN A 204 1.33 13.10 16.73
C ASN A 204 1.28 14.13 15.58
N CYS A 205 0.09 14.61 15.20
CA CYS A 205 -0.07 15.64 14.19
C CYS A 205 0.60 16.95 14.67
N PRO A 206 1.58 17.50 13.92
CA PRO A 206 2.26 18.72 14.30
C PRO A 206 1.39 19.98 14.11
N LEU A 207 0.24 19.83 13.45
CA LEU A 207 -0.63 20.93 13.03
C LEU A 207 -1.85 21.05 13.93
N THR A 208 -2.21 22.29 14.25
CA THR A 208 -3.51 22.61 14.86
C THR A 208 -4.60 22.56 13.79
N ALA A 209 -5.65 21.76 14.04
CA ALA A 209 -6.83 21.70 13.18
C ALA A 209 -7.66 22.99 13.31
N CYS A 210 -7.57 23.87 12.32
CA CYS A 210 -8.36 25.11 12.26
C CYS A 210 -8.55 25.56 10.80
N PRO A 211 -9.47 26.51 10.52
CA PRO A 211 -9.74 26.97 9.17
C PRO A 211 -8.50 27.52 8.44
N SER A 212 -7.62 28.23 9.15
CA SER A 212 -6.39 28.79 8.53
C SER A 212 -5.42 27.68 8.08
N THR A 213 -5.16 26.68 8.92
CA THR A 213 -4.36 25.49 8.55
C THR A 213 -4.98 24.78 7.35
N LYS A 214 -6.31 24.61 7.35
CA LYS A 214 -7.01 24.00 6.21
C LYS A 214 -6.74 24.74 4.90
N ASP A 215 -6.87 26.06 4.90
CA ASP A 215 -6.67 26.86 3.69
C ASP A 215 -5.22 26.79 3.21
N ILE A 216 -4.25 26.83 4.14
CA ILE A 216 -2.83 26.67 3.82
C ILE A 216 -2.56 25.29 3.21
N LEU A 217 -3.11 24.21 3.77
CA LEU A 217 -2.95 22.85 3.24
C LEU A 217 -3.55 22.71 1.84
N ASN A 218 -4.76 23.21 1.61
CA ASN A 218 -5.38 23.17 0.29
C ASN A 218 -4.54 23.95 -0.74
N ASN A 219 -4.04 25.14 -0.39
CA ASN A 219 -3.16 25.92 -1.27
C ASN A 219 -1.82 25.22 -1.53
N LEU A 220 -1.25 24.56 -0.53
CA LEU A 220 -0.04 23.74 -0.69
C LEU A 220 -0.28 22.60 -1.69
N PHE A 221 -1.33 21.81 -1.53
CA PHE A 221 -1.61 20.70 -2.45
C PHE A 221 -1.90 21.18 -3.88
N LEU A 222 -2.54 22.35 -4.04
CA LEU A 222 -2.69 22.98 -5.34
C LEU A 222 -1.35 23.42 -5.97
N ALA A 223 -0.35 23.77 -5.16
CA ALA A 223 0.97 24.14 -5.64
C ALA A 223 1.88 22.91 -5.93
N LEU A 224 1.65 21.77 -5.29
CA LEU A 224 2.41 20.52 -5.49
C LEU A 224 1.97 19.73 -6.74
N GLN A 225 1.75 20.40 -7.85
CA GLN A 225 1.41 19.76 -9.13
C GLN A 225 2.66 19.26 -9.84
N HIS A 226 2.70 17.95 -10.09
CA HIS A 226 3.78 17.28 -10.81
C HIS A 226 3.25 16.00 -11.46
N PRO A 227 3.74 15.57 -12.65
CA PRO A 227 3.24 14.38 -13.33
C PRO A 227 3.31 13.08 -12.52
N TYR A 228 4.26 13.03 -11.58
CA TYR A 228 4.52 11.88 -10.71
C TYR A 228 4.08 12.10 -9.26
N ILE A 229 3.25 13.11 -9.00
CA ILE A 229 2.55 13.30 -7.72
C ILE A 229 1.06 13.05 -7.94
N CYS A 230 0.44 12.24 -7.08
CA CYS A 230 -1.00 12.07 -7.07
C CYS A 230 -1.64 13.30 -6.40
N PRO A 231 -2.51 14.05 -7.10
CA PRO A 231 -3.06 15.28 -6.55
C PRO A 231 -4.00 15.00 -5.38
N VAL A 232 -3.94 15.88 -4.38
CA VAL A 232 -4.95 16.01 -3.32
C VAL A 232 -5.80 17.21 -3.67
N PHE A 233 -7.08 17.00 -3.94
CA PHE A 233 -7.99 18.05 -4.39
C PHE A 233 -8.61 18.84 -3.26
N HIS A 234 -8.74 18.22 -2.09
CA HIS A 234 -9.36 18.84 -0.94
C HIS A 234 -8.90 18.20 0.37
N VAL A 235 -8.70 19.03 1.38
CA VAL A 235 -8.54 18.63 2.78
C VAL A 235 -9.52 19.44 3.63
N ASP A 236 -10.15 18.78 4.60
CA ASP A 236 -11.01 19.41 5.59
C ASP A 236 -10.82 18.80 6.98
N PHE A 237 -11.23 19.54 8.00
CA PHE A 237 -11.28 19.08 9.39
C PHE A 237 -12.74 19.06 9.85
N LEU A 238 -13.17 17.91 10.37
CA LEU A 238 -14.54 17.67 10.82
C LEU A 238 -14.54 17.29 12.29
N GLU A 239 -15.20 18.10 13.11
CA GLU A 239 -15.52 17.71 14.49
C GLU A 239 -16.73 16.77 14.51
N TYR A 240 -16.59 15.64 15.20
CA TYR A 240 -17.67 14.66 15.39
C TYR A 240 -17.48 13.93 16.73
N GLU A 241 -18.44 14.08 17.65
CA GLU A 241 -18.41 13.46 19.00
C GLU A 241 -17.07 13.69 19.72
N ASP A 242 -16.67 14.97 19.86
CA ASP A 242 -15.44 15.41 20.55
C ASP A 242 -14.11 14.89 19.96
N GLN A 243 -14.15 14.39 18.73
CA GLN A 243 -12.97 13.95 17.99
C GLN A 243 -12.91 14.65 16.63
N THR A 244 -11.74 15.22 16.32
CA THR A 244 -11.45 15.75 14.99
C THR A 244 -11.12 14.61 14.01
N TYR A 245 -11.75 14.64 12.84
CA TYR A 245 -11.44 13.81 11.68
C TYR A 245 -10.88 14.66 10.54
N ILE A 246 -9.97 14.07 9.79
CA ILE A 246 -9.46 14.61 8.54
C ILE A 246 -10.26 13.99 7.40
N VAL A 247 -10.78 14.84 6.52
CA VAL A 247 -11.42 14.43 5.26
C VAL A 247 -10.49 14.82 4.10
N LEU A 248 -10.19 13.86 3.23
CA LEU A 248 -9.33 14.06 2.07
C LEU A 248 -10.08 13.65 0.80
N VAL A 249 -9.95 14.43 -0.27
CA VAL A 249 -10.53 14.09 -1.58
C VAL A 249 -9.44 14.01 -2.64
N GLN A 250 -9.39 12.88 -3.35
CA GLN A 250 -8.39 12.55 -4.36
C GLN A 250 -9.07 11.99 -5.62
N PRO A 251 -8.36 11.89 -6.77
CA PRO A 251 -8.83 11.08 -7.88
C PRO A 251 -9.10 9.64 -7.43
N ILE A 252 -10.14 9.03 -7.97
CA ILE A 252 -10.30 7.58 -7.82
C ILE A 252 -9.36 6.88 -8.79
N ASN A 253 -8.50 6.02 -8.25
CA ASN A 253 -7.50 5.29 -9.01
C ASN A 253 -7.74 3.79 -8.92
N GLN A 254 -7.52 3.06 -10.01
CA GLN A 254 -7.80 1.62 -10.12
C GLN A 254 -6.62 0.76 -9.64
N GLY A 255 -5.95 1.16 -8.56
CA GLY A 255 -4.86 0.42 -7.94
C GLY A 255 -3.56 1.19 -7.76
N SER A 256 -2.70 0.59 -6.94
CA SER A 256 -1.38 1.03 -6.54
C SER A 256 -0.27 0.23 -7.23
N LEU A 257 0.99 0.64 -7.04
CA LEU A 257 2.15 -0.13 -7.46
C LEU A 257 2.17 -1.48 -6.75
N LYS A 258 1.71 -1.54 -5.49
CA LYS A 258 1.55 -2.80 -4.78
C LYS A 258 0.56 -3.74 -5.47
N ASP A 259 -0.60 -3.23 -5.89
CA ASP A 259 -1.58 -4.00 -6.66
C ASP A 259 -0.95 -4.56 -7.95
N LEU A 260 -0.12 -3.75 -8.63
CA LEU A 260 0.59 -4.18 -9.84
C LEU A 260 1.63 -5.29 -9.56
N ILE A 261 2.43 -5.17 -8.51
CA ILE A 261 3.45 -6.16 -8.10
C ILE A 261 2.80 -7.51 -7.78
N TYR A 262 1.65 -7.48 -7.11
CA TYR A 262 0.91 -8.67 -6.69
C TYR A 262 -0.01 -9.22 -7.78
N GLY A 263 -0.11 -8.53 -8.92
CA GLY A 263 -0.92 -8.97 -10.05
C GLY A 263 -2.43 -8.89 -9.78
N ILE A 264 -2.86 -7.93 -8.96
CA ILE A 264 -4.28 -7.67 -8.69
C ILE A 264 -4.93 -7.12 -9.96
N GLU A 265 -6.06 -7.71 -10.32
CA GLU A 265 -6.81 -7.28 -11.50
C GLU A 265 -7.42 -5.87 -11.30
N ARG A 266 -7.57 -5.12 -12.38
CA ARG A 266 -8.02 -3.70 -12.34
C ARG A 266 -9.42 -3.51 -11.76
N ASN A 267 -10.25 -4.54 -11.73
CA ASN A 267 -11.59 -4.56 -11.12
C ASN A 267 -11.57 -4.99 -9.65
N CYS A 268 -10.45 -5.52 -9.15
CA CYS A 268 -10.26 -6.03 -7.78
C CYS A 268 -9.47 -5.06 -6.89
N TRP A 269 -9.09 -3.88 -7.38
CA TRP A 269 -8.30 -2.88 -6.61
C TRP A 269 -8.96 -2.49 -5.28
N ASN A 270 -10.30 -2.54 -5.23
CA ASN A 270 -11.08 -2.21 -4.06
C ASN A 270 -11.47 -3.42 -3.20
N GLU A 271 -10.82 -4.57 -3.35
CA GLU A 271 -10.90 -5.68 -2.39
C GLU A 271 -10.10 -5.35 -1.11
N ASP A 272 -10.39 -6.08 -0.03
CA ASP A 272 -9.70 -5.89 1.24
C ASP A 272 -8.20 -6.15 1.12
N TRP A 273 -7.41 -5.28 1.75
CA TRP A 273 -5.97 -5.30 1.75
C TRP A 273 -5.41 -6.66 2.17
N ILE A 274 -5.96 -7.28 3.22
CA ILE A 274 -5.53 -8.60 3.69
C ILE A 274 -5.71 -9.67 2.61
N HIS A 275 -6.78 -9.59 1.80
CA HIS A 275 -7.03 -10.57 0.75
C HIS A 275 -6.10 -10.35 -0.45
N LYS A 276 -5.89 -9.09 -0.86
CA LYS A 276 -5.05 -8.75 -2.01
C LYS A 276 -3.60 -9.20 -1.84
N TYR A 277 -3.05 -9.11 -0.63
CA TYR A 277 -1.62 -9.30 -0.39
C TYR A 277 -1.31 -10.55 0.43
N ALA A 278 -2.24 -11.52 0.50
CA ALA A 278 -2.10 -12.76 1.25
C ALA A 278 -1.07 -13.75 0.67
N ALA A 279 -0.64 -13.55 -0.57
CA ALA A 279 0.28 -14.43 -1.28
C ALA A 279 1.40 -13.62 -1.95
N ARG A 280 2.53 -14.27 -2.24
CA ARG A 280 3.65 -13.67 -2.97
C ARG A 280 3.17 -13.18 -4.34
N GLY A 281 3.55 -11.95 -4.68
CA GLY A 281 3.31 -11.35 -5.98
C GLY A 281 4.21 -11.90 -7.09
N LYS A 282 3.96 -11.46 -8.31
CA LYS A 282 4.73 -11.88 -9.49
C LYS A 282 6.01 -11.08 -9.70
N GLY A 283 6.15 -9.95 -9.03
CA GLY A 283 7.17 -8.96 -9.36
C GLY A 283 6.92 -8.32 -10.73
N LEU A 284 7.81 -7.42 -11.13
CA LEU A 284 7.71 -6.62 -12.35
C LEU A 284 8.89 -6.90 -13.27
N LYS A 285 8.68 -6.74 -14.58
CA LYS A 285 9.78 -6.83 -15.55
C LYS A 285 10.74 -5.66 -15.36
N LEU A 286 12.03 -5.87 -15.59
CA LEU A 286 13.07 -4.84 -15.42
C LEU A 286 12.73 -3.48 -16.06
N PRO A 287 12.18 -3.36 -17.30
CA PRO A 287 11.82 -2.06 -17.85
C PRO A 287 10.72 -1.32 -17.06
N GLN A 288 9.83 -2.05 -16.39
CA GLN A 288 8.82 -1.47 -15.49
C GLN A 288 9.49 -0.98 -14.19
N VAL A 289 10.37 -1.81 -13.60
CA VAL A 289 11.16 -1.45 -12.40
C VAL A 289 11.94 -0.16 -12.64
N GLN A 290 12.67 -0.07 -13.76
CA GLN A 290 13.47 1.11 -14.11
C GLN A 290 12.61 2.36 -14.33
N ARG A 291 11.51 2.22 -15.08
CA ARG A 291 10.61 3.36 -15.36
C ARG A 291 9.93 3.87 -14.10
N MET A 292 9.31 2.99 -13.33
CA MET A 292 8.58 3.37 -12.13
C MET A 292 9.52 3.85 -11.03
N GLY A 293 10.70 3.23 -10.90
CA GLY A 293 11.75 3.69 -9.99
C GLY A 293 12.19 5.12 -10.31
N ARG A 294 12.45 5.44 -11.59
CA ARG A 294 12.79 6.82 -11.99
C ARG A 294 11.65 7.80 -11.73
N GLN A 295 10.40 7.43 -12.05
CA GLN A 295 9.23 8.28 -11.78
C GLN A 295 9.10 8.62 -10.28
N ILE A 296 9.37 7.66 -9.40
CA ILE A 296 9.37 7.87 -7.95
C ILE A 296 10.52 8.80 -7.54
N LEU A 297 11.74 8.58 -8.02
CA LEU A 297 12.88 9.46 -7.72
C LEU A 297 12.64 10.90 -8.17
N GLU A 298 12.10 11.12 -9.37
CA GLU A 298 11.72 12.44 -9.88
C GLU A 298 10.67 13.13 -8.99
N ALA A 299 9.70 12.36 -8.48
CA ALA A 299 8.72 12.87 -7.52
C ALA A 299 9.37 13.31 -6.20
N LEU A 300 10.33 12.53 -5.69
CA LEU A 300 11.05 12.86 -4.45
C LEU A 300 11.95 14.09 -4.63
N VAL A 301 12.69 14.18 -5.74
CA VAL A 301 13.50 15.38 -6.07
C VAL A 301 12.60 16.61 -6.16
N PHE A 302 11.47 16.53 -6.86
CA PHE A 302 10.50 17.63 -6.92
C PHE A 302 10.04 18.08 -5.53
N LEU A 303 9.67 17.14 -4.64
CA LEU A 303 9.24 17.48 -3.28
C LEU A 303 10.35 18.17 -2.48
N LYS A 304 11.59 17.68 -2.60
CA LYS A 304 12.76 18.28 -1.97
C LYS A 304 13.02 19.70 -2.49
N GLU A 305 12.97 19.93 -3.80
CA GLU A 305 13.08 21.27 -4.42
C GLU A 305 11.98 22.23 -3.95
N ARG A 306 10.79 21.69 -3.67
CA ARG A 306 9.65 22.45 -3.10
C ARG A 306 9.78 22.72 -1.61
N GLY A 307 10.84 22.23 -0.95
CA GLY A 307 11.01 22.35 0.49
C GLY A 307 9.97 21.54 1.28
N PHE A 308 9.42 20.47 0.70
CA PHE A 308 8.58 19.53 1.44
C PHE A 308 9.42 18.74 2.47
N PRO A 309 8.88 18.38 3.65
CA PRO A 309 9.61 17.55 4.61
C PRO A 309 9.92 16.15 4.05
N THR A 310 10.87 15.44 4.66
CA THR A 310 11.26 14.11 4.20
C THR A 310 10.06 13.15 4.16
N VAL A 311 9.96 12.38 3.09
CA VAL A 311 8.82 11.47 2.84
C VAL A 311 9.01 10.17 3.62
N THR A 312 8.48 10.09 4.84
CA THR A 312 8.63 8.92 5.74
C THR A 312 7.57 7.83 5.55
N HIS A 313 6.56 8.07 4.72
CA HIS A 313 5.46 7.13 4.43
C HIS A 313 5.60 6.41 3.09
N LEU A 314 6.76 6.48 2.44
CA LEU A 314 6.99 5.90 1.13
C LEU A 314 6.93 4.37 1.20
N HIS A 315 5.99 3.77 0.46
CA HIS A 315 5.90 2.33 0.20
C HIS A 315 5.07 2.10 -1.08
N SER A 316 5.11 0.90 -1.66
CA SER A 316 4.44 0.57 -2.92
C SER A 316 2.92 0.83 -2.92
N GLY A 317 2.26 0.65 -1.77
CA GLY A 317 0.84 0.96 -1.57
C GLY A 317 0.50 2.46 -1.60
N ASN A 318 1.49 3.34 -1.38
CA ASN A 318 1.37 4.80 -1.49
C ASN A 318 1.87 5.33 -2.84
N VAL A 319 2.03 4.45 -3.84
CA VAL A 319 2.31 4.84 -5.22
C VAL A 319 1.12 4.41 -6.07
N VAL A 320 0.39 5.37 -6.64
CA VAL A 320 -0.74 5.12 -7.53
C VAL A 320 -0.25 4.81 -8.93
N ILE A 321 -0.90 3.86 -9.62
CA ILE A 321 -0.63 3.60 -11.05
C ILE A 321 -1.78 4.13 -11.88
N GLN A 322 -1.48 5.10 -12.75
CA GLN A 322 -2.45 5.67 -13.68
C GLN A 322 -1.90 5.62 -15.10
N ASN A 323 -2.54 4.84 -15.98
CA ASN A 323 -2.12 4.65 -17.37
C ASN A 323 -0.64 4.22 -17.51
N GLY A 324 -0.14 3.42 -16.57
CA GLY A 324 1.25 2.96 -16.56
C GLY A 324 2.26 3.97 -15.99
N VAL A 325 1.79 5.10 -15.46
CA VAL A 325 2.60 6.11 -14.77
C VAL A 325 2.47 5.92 -13.26
N ALA A 326 3.61 5.84 -12.57
CA ALA A 326 3.69 5.84 -11.12
C ALA A 326 3.56 7.27 -10.57
N ARG A 327 2.67 7.45 -9.59
CA ARG A 327 2.42 8.74 -8.93
C ARG A 327 2.48 8.55 -7.42
N LEU A 328 3.41 9.25 -6.76
CA LEU A 328 3.52 9.23 -5.31
C LEU A 328 2.26 9.86 -4.70
N ALA A 329 1.61 9.13 -3.80
CA ALA A 329 0.41 9.52 -3.08
C ALA A 329 0.70 9.57 -1.57
N GLY A 330 -0.32 9.93 -0.80
CA GLY A 330 -0.23 9.91 0.65
C GLY A 330 0.57 11.07 1.25
N LEU A 331 0.84 12.15 0.51
CA LEU A 331 1.65 13.29 0.99
C LEU A 331 1.09 13.91 2.27
N GLU A 332 -0.22 13.79 2.50
CA GLU A 332 -0.84 14.19 3.76
C GLU A 332 -0.23 13.50 4.98
N ASN A 333 0.34 12.30 4.82
CA ASN A 333 0.85 11.51 5.94
C ASN A 333 2.01 12.24 6.62
N THR A 334 2.96 12.76 5.84
CA THR A 334 4.08 13.59 6.32
C THR A 334 3.57 14.80 7.11
N LEU A 335 2.53 15.47 6.62
CA LEU A 335 2.05 16.72 7.22
C LEU A 335 1.20 16.49 8.48
N LEU A 336 0.51 15.36 8.56
CA LEU A 336 -0.48 15.05 9.60
C LEU A 336 0.04 14.02 10.62
N GLY A 337 1.35 13.76 10.62
CA GLY A 337 2.00 12.90 11.61
C GLY A 337 1.70 11.41 11.44
N PHE A 338 1.29 10.96 10.26
CA PHE A 338 1.06 9.54 10.01
C PHE A 338 2.30 8.84 9.46
N THR A 339 2.53 7.62 9.92
CA THR A 339 3.64 6.77 9.47
C THR A 339 3.13 5.57 8.66
N SER A 340 4.05 4.91 7.96
CA SER A 340 3.79 3.65 7.26
C SER A 340 4.00 2.46 8.19
N ARG A 341 3.49 1.28 7.80
CA ARG A 341 3.71 0.02 8.52
C ARG A 341 5.19 -0.37 8.61
N ILE A 342 6.00 -0.01 7.62
CA ILE A 342 7.44 -0.28 7.60
C ILE A 342 8.25 0.78 8.37
N HIS A 343 7.62 1.88 8.80
CA HIS A 343 8.31 2.98 9.48
C HIS A 343 9.18 2.52 10.66
N PRO A 344 8.69 1.66 11.59
CA PRO A 344 9.53 1.20 12.71
C PRO A 344 10.77 0.43 12.27
N ILE A 345 10.69 -0.30 11.14
CA ILE A 345 11.81 -1.07 10.59
C ILE A 345 12.87 -0.10 10.05
N VAL A 346 12.45 0.89 9.26
CA VAL A 346 13.37 1.80 8.56
C VAL A 346 13.96 2.88 9.48
N THR A 347 13.27 3.34 10.52
CA THR A 347 13.76 4.44 11.36
C THR A 347 14.67 4.02 12.51
N SER A 348 14.78 2.73 12.81
CA SER A 348 15.54 2.21 13.96
C SER A 348 17.04 2.58 13.96
N ARG A 349 17.62 2.89 12.81
CA ARG A 349 19.06 3.10 12.62
C ARG A 349 19.41 4.38 11.86
N LEU A 350 18.45 5.27 11.62
CA LEU A 350 18.61 6.35 10.64
C LEU A 350 18.31 7.74 11.18
N THR A 351 18.89 8.72 10.49
CA THR A 351 18.42 10.11 10.57
C THR A 351 17.17 10.30 9.71
N HIS A 352 16.37 11.31 10.02
CA HIS A 352 15.18 11.65 9.23
C HIS A 352 15.49 11.95 7.75
N SER A 353 16.73 12.35 7.42
CA SER A 353 17.13 12.73 6.06
C SER A 353 17.36 11.56 5.09
N THR A 354 17.37 10.32 5.59
CA THR A 354 17.69 9.12 4.78
C THR A 354 16.56 8.11 4.71
N ILE A 355 15.44 8.37 5.40
CA ILE A 355 14.30 7.44 5.46
C ILE A 355 13.70 7.19 4.08
N ASP A 356 13.54 8.23 3.26
CA ASP A 356 12.94 8.12 1.93
C ASP A 356 13.81 7.32 0.94
N ILE A 357 15.14 7.43 1.04
CA ILE A 357 16.11 6.61 0.29
C ILE A 357 15.96 5.12 0.65
N ILE A 358 15.85 4.80 1.94
CA ILE A 358 15.72 3.43 2.41
C ILE A 358 14.34 2.86 2.05
N CYS A 359 13.27 3.64 2.23
CA CYS A 359 11.94 3.29 1.74
C CYS A 359 11.92 3.05 0.22
N PHE A 360 12.68 3.82 -0.57
CA PHE A 360 12.81 3.61 -1.99
C PHE A 360 13.51 2.27 -2.32
N GLY A 361 14.57 1.92 -1.58
CA GLY A 361 15.21 0.60 -1.66
C GLY A 361 14.24 -0.54 -1.38
N HIS A 362 13.39 -0.40 -0.37
CA HIS A 362 12.32 -1.37 -0.06
C HIS A 362 11.33 -1.54 -1.22
N ILE A 363 10.90 -0.44 -1.87
CA ILE A 363 10.02 -0.52 -3.05
C ILE A 363 10.73 -1.21 -4.22
N LEU A 364 12.00 -0.89 -4.48
CA LEU A 364 12.76 -1.52 -5.56
C LEU A 364 12.88 -3.03 -5.37
N PHE A 365 13.17 -3.45 -4.14
CA PHE A 365 13.18 -4.86 -3.78
C PHE A 365 11.81 -5.49 -4.02
N GLU A 366 10.73 -4.91 -3.49
CA GLU A 366 9.37 -5.46 -3.63
C GLU A 366 8.95 -5.57 -5.11
N MET A 367 9.31 -4.58 -5.93
CA MET A 367 9.08 -4.61 -7.38
C MET A 367 9.75 -5.80 -8.06
N CYS A 368 10.89 -6.27 -7.57
CA CYS A 368 11.62 -7.40 -8.15
C CYS A 368 11.20 -8.74 -7.54
N ALA A 369 11.08 -8.80 -6.21
CA ALA A 369 10.90 -10.03 -5.45
C ALA A 369 9.43 -10.48 -5.35
N GLY A 370 8.48 -9.53 -5.48
CA GLY A 370 7.05 -9.79 -5.29
C GLY A 370 6.62 -9.90 -3.82
N TYR A 371 7.46 -9.46 -2.87
CA TYR A 371 7.13 -9.43 -1.44
C TYR A 371 7.88 -8.28 -0.74
N GLU A 372 7.35 -7.83 0.40
CA GLU A 372 7.94 -6.75 1.20
C GLU A 372 9.13 -7.25 2.04
N LEU A 373 10.13 -6.40 2.23
CA LEU A 373 11.14 -6.63 3.25
C LEU A 373 10.56 -6.37 4.64
N CYS A 374 10.77 -7.31 5.56
CA CYS A 374 10.45 -7.15 6.98
C CYS A 374 11.69 -6.78 7.82
N THR A 375 12.84 -6.60 7.18
CA THR A 375 14.13 -6.24 7.77
C THR A 375 14.58 -4.88 7.25
N PHE A 376 15.51 -4.23 7.96
CA PHE A 376 16.06 -2.94 7.54
C PHE A 376 16.66 -2.99 6.13
N ARG A 377 17.45 -4.04 5.84
CA ARG A 377 18.11 -4.31 4.56
C ARG A 377 17.85 -5.76 4.13
N PRO A 378 17.95 -6.09 2.82
CA PRO A 378 17.80 -7.46 2.36
C PRO A 378 18.98 -8.34 2.84
N SER A 379 18.70 -9.58 3.23
CA SER A 379 19.71 -10.61 3.50
C SER A 379 20.27 -11.20 2.20
N ALA A 380 21.36 -11.97 2.28
CA ALA A 380 21.92 -12.66 1.11
C ALA A 380 20.89 -13.60 0.43
N VAL A 381 20.05 -14.28 1.22
CA VAL A 381 18.96 -15.13 0.72
C VAL A 381 17.94 -14.29 -0.05
N GLN A 382 17.53 -13.14 0.49
CA GLN A 382 16.59 -12.25 -0.17
C GLN A 382 17.18 -11.62 -1.44
N LEU A 383 18.47 -11.30 -1.46
CA LEU A 383 19.15 -10.83 -2.68
C LEU A 383 19.22 -11.92 -3.75
N SER A 384 19.37 -13.20 -3.36
CA SER A 384 19.34 -14.32 -4.32
C SER A 384 17.97 -14.49 -5.00
N ASP A 385 16.86 -14.13 -4.33
CA ASP A 385 15.52 -14.15 -4.94
C ASP A 385 15.37 -13.19 -6.14
N ILE A 386 16.27 -12.20 -6.27
CA ILE A 386 16.25 -11.18 -7.32
C ILE A 386 17.53 -11.18 -8.16
N GLU A 387 18.30 -12.27 -8.15
CA GLU A 387 19.57 -12.39 -8.88
C GLU A 387 19.42 -12.15 -10.40
N MET A 388 18.24 -12.40 -10.95
CA MET A 388 17.89 -12.12 -12.35
C MET A 388 17.88 -10.62 -12.69
N TYR A 389 18.00 -9.74 -11.69
CA TYR A 389 18.11 -8.29 -11.80
C TYR A 389 19.48 -7.80 -11.29
N PRO A 390 20.62 -8.19 -11.89
CA PRO A 390 21.95 -7.90 -11.36
C PRO A 390 22.23 -6.39 -11.21
N GLN A 391 21.64 -5.55 -12.06
CA GLN A 391 21.73 -4.09 -11.94
C GLN A 391 20.94 -3.53 -10.76
N VAL A 392 19.85 -4.19 -10.36
CA VAL A 392 19.06 -3.79 -9.19
C VAL A 392 19.75 -4.27 -7.92
N VAL A 393 20.29 -5.49 -7.89
CA VAL A 393 21.06 -6.03 -6.75
C VAL A 393 22.19 -5.07 -6.37
N ARG A 394 23.05 -4.70 -7.32
CA ARG A 394 24.14 -3.72 -7.09
C ARG A 394 23.64 -2.35 -6.62
N PHE A 395 22.46 -1.95 -7.07
CA PHE A 395 21.87 -0.68 -6.68
C PHE A 395 21.27 -0.72 -5.28
N LEU A 396 20.71 -1.86 -4.86
CA LEU A 396 20.29 -2.06 -3.47
C LEU A 396 21.49 -2.11 -2.54
N GLU A 397 22.60 -2.74 -2.93
CA GLU A 397 23.86 -2.67 -2.20
C GLU A 397 24.27 -1.20 -2.00
N LEU A 398 24.26 -0.37 -3.04
CA LEU A 398 24.53 1.08 -2.93
C LEU A 398 23.59 1.82 -1.95
N ILE A 399 22.31 1.45 -1.90
CA ILE A 399 21.32 2.09 -1.00
C ILE A 399 21.54 1.67 0.46
N PHE A 400 21.80 0.38 0.70
CA PHE A 400 21.86 -0.19 2.04
C PHE A 400 23.27 -0.26 2.63
N THR A 401 24.31 0.05 1.85
CA THR A 401 25.67 0.25 2.35
C THR A 401 25.80 1.66 2.91
N GLU A 402 25.89 1.75 4.23
CA GLU A 402 26.30 2.98 4.91
C GLU A 402 27.78 3.20 4.63
N SER A 403 28.13 4.29 3.93
CA SER A 403 29.52 4.75 3.92
C SER A 403 29.81 5.46 5.24
N GLU A 404 31.05 5.40 5.73
CA GLU A 404 31.47 6.05 7.00
C GLU A 404 31.17 7.56 7.07
N THR A 405 30.80 8.20 5.95
CA THR A 405 30.66 9.65 5.85
C THR A 405 29.26 10.14 5.46
N ARG A 406 28.48 9.38 4.67
CA ARG A 406 27.07 9.70 4.32
C ARG A 406 26.36 8.58 3.54
N PHE A 407 25.02 8.64 3.52
CA PHE A 407 24.20 7.92 2.55
C PHE A 407 24.18 8.63 1.18
N THR A 408 23.97 7.86 0.11
CA THR A 408 23.77 8.36 -1.25
C THR A 408 22.50 9.22 -1.33
N SER A 409 22.61 10.43 -1.86
CA SER A 409 21.48 11.36 -2.01
C SER A 409 20.50 10.93 -3.11
N ILE A 410 19.25 11.38 -3.03
CA ILE A 410 18.20 11.08 -4.03
C ILE A 410 18.63 11.55 -5.43
N GLU A 411 19.31 12.69 -5.53
CA GLU A 411 19.83 13.23 -6.78
C GLU A 411 20.93 12.34 -7.38
N GLU A 412 21.82 11.80 -6.54
CA GLU A 412 22.83 10.82 -6.97
C GLU A 412 22.18 9.51 -7.43
N LEU A 413 21.13 9.05 -6.73
CA LEU A 413 20.34 7.88 -7.15
C LEU A 413 19.67 8.11 -8.51
N LEU A 414 19.16 9.31 -8.79
CA LEU A 414 18.48 9.65 -10.04
C LEU A 414 19.42 9.58 -11.26
N ILE A 415 20.67 10.00 -11.11
CA ILE A 415 21.68 10.00 -12.19
C ILE A 415 22.45 8.68 -12.32
N HIS A 416 22.15 7.69 -11.47
CA HIS A 416 22.73 6.36 -11.56
C HIS A 416 22.35 5.66 -12.88
N ASP A 417 23.23 4.79 -13.39
CA ASP A 417 23.07 4.09 -14.68
C ASP A 417 21.77 3.28 -14.80
N LEU A 418 21.22 2.84 -13.67
CA LEU A 418 19.93 2.15 -13.60
C LEU A 418 18.77 3.01 -14.12
N PHE A 419 18.85 4.34 -13.95
CA PHE A 419 17.76 5.28 -14.21
C PHE A 419 18.08 6.39 -15.21
N ARG A 420 19.32 6.89 -15.27
CA ARG A 420 19.65 8.12 -15.99
C ARG A 420 19.19 8.13 -17.46
N ASN A 421 19.23 6.97 -18.12
CA ASN A 421 18.92 6.81 -19.54
C ASN A 421 17.44 6.47 -19.82
N ILE A 422 16.59 6.38 -18.81
CA ILE A 422 15.17 6.07 -19.01
C ILE A 422 14.43 7.34 -19.42
N ASP A 423 13.86 7.33 -20.62
CA ASP A 423 13.08 8.46 -21.10
C ASP A 423 11.70 8.55 -20.44
N LEU A 424 11.41 9.72 -19.88
CA LEU A 424 10.17 10.03 -19.18
C LEU A 424 9.35 11.04 -19.97
N ARG A 425 8.40 10.52 -20.75
CA ARG A 425 7.59 11.31 -21.69
C ARG A 425 6.79 12.41 -20.99
N GLU A 426 6.31 12.14 -19.77
CA GLU A 426 5.48 13.09 -19.03
C GLU A 426 6.27 14.33 -18.60
N MET A 427 7.59 14.23 -18.47
CA MET A 427 8.48 15.36 -18.15
C MET A 427 8.77 16.27 -19.34
N ARG A 428 8.48 15.83 -20.57
CA ARG A 428 8.70 16.64 -21.79
C ARG A 428 7.63 17.73 -21.98
N CYS A 429 6.56 17.70 -21.20
CA CYS A 429 5.45 18.63 -21.36
C CYS A 429 5.82 20.01 -20.79
N ALA A 430 5.74 21.05 -21.62
CA ALA A 430 6.14 22.42 -21.24
C ALA A 430 5.40 22.96 -20.00
N ALA A 431 4.16 22.53 -19.75
CA ALA A 431 3.43 22.93 -18.54
C ALA A 431 4.13 22.51 -17.23
N VAL A 432 4.87 21.40 -17.25
CA VAL A 432 5.62 20.86 -16.09
C VAL A 432 6.89 21.67 -15.84
N THR A 433 7.49 22.24 -16.90
CA THR A 433 8.72 23.04 -16.82
C THR A 433 8.46 24.54 -16.67
N VAL A 434 7.32 25.04 -17.14
CA VAL A 434 7.03 26.48 -17.25
C VAL A 434 6.15 27.00 -16.10
N PHE A 435 5.25 26.18 -15.54
CA PHE A 435 4.34 26.65 -14.48
C PHE A 435 4.58 25.92 -13.16
N ARG A 436 5.46 26.50 -12.33
CA ARG A 436 5.67 26.10 -10.93
C ARG A 436 5.16 27.22 -10.01
N PRO A 437 3.93 27.13 -9.48
CA PRO A 437 3.39 28.17 -8.58
C PRO A 437 4.33 28.39 -7.41
N THR A 438 4.77 29.63 -7.17
CA THR A 438 5.59 29.98 -6.00
C THR A 438 4.83 29.65 -4.73
N LEU A 439 5.50 29.03 -3.75
CA LEU A 439 4.89 28.78 -2.44
C LEU A 439 4.72 30.10 -1.69
N THR A 440 3.57 30.29 -1.06
CA THR A 440 3.34 31.49 -0.25
C THR A 440 4.19 31.44 1.03
N PRO A 441 4.51 32.60 1.65
CA PRO A 441 5.24 32.62 2.92
C PRO A 441 4.60 31.78 4.02
N SER A 442 3.26 31.75 4.08
CA SER A 442 2.52 30.91 5.04
C SER A 442 2.73 29.41 4.81
N ILE A 443 2.80 28.98 3.54
CA ILE A 443 3.12 27.59 3.20
C ILE A 443 4.57 27.27 3.60
N MET A 444 5.53 28.12 3.24
CA MET A 444 6.93 27.90 3.60
C MET A 444 7.13 27.80 5.12
N SER A 445 6.52 28.73 5.87
CA SER A 445 6.55 28.72 7.33
C SER A 445 5.94 27.46 7.93
N LEU A 446 4.86 26.93 7.35
CA LEU A 446 4.24 25.67 7.77
C LEU A 446 5.21 24.49 7.59
N LEU A 447 5.81 24.37 6.39
CA LEU A 447 6.74 23.28 6.08
C LEU A 447 7.99 23.33 6.96
N ASP A 448 8.55 24.52 7.18
CA ASP A 448 9.71 24.70 8.05
C ASP A 448 9.40 24.47 9.54
N GLY A 449 8.15 24.74 9.97
CA GLY A 449 7.66 24.35 11.28
C GLY A 449 7.71 22.83 11.48
N ILE A 450 7.17 22.08 10.51
CA ILE A 450 7.15 20.61 10.53
C ILE A 450 8.58 20.04 10.54
N LYS A 451 9.46 20.51 9.64
CA LYS A 451 10.86 20.05 9.59
C LYS A 451 11.60 20.26 10.90
N ARG A 452 11.38 21.39 11.58
CA ARG A 452 12.02 21.67 12.88
C ARG A 452 11.53 20.71 13.97
N GLN A 453 10.24 20.39 13.97
CA GLN A 453 9.70 19.42 14.92
C GLN A 453 10.24 18.01 14.65
N ASP A 454 10.36 17.62 13.39
CA ASP A 454 10.95 16.32 13.02
C ASP A 454 12.45 16.25 13.37
N ALA A 455 13.20 17.34 13.19
CA ALA A 455 14.60 17.42 13.63
C ALA A 455 14.75 17.39 15.16
N GLY A 456 13.81 17.98 15.89
CA GLY A 456 13.78 18.01 17.35
C GLY A 456 13.41 16.67 18.00
N LYS A 457 12.79 15.74 17.25
CA LYS A 457 12.45 14.37 17.69
C LYS A 457 13.65 13.40 17.64
N GLY A 458 14.89 13.91 17.64
CA GLY A 458 16.08 13.08 17.61
C GLY A 458 16.09 12.02 18.72
N ILE A 459 15.96 10.74 18.35
CA ILE A 459 16.14 9.46 19.10
C ILE A 459 15.87 9.52 20.63
N THR A 460 14.93 10.35 21.07
CA THR A 460 14.58 10.46 22.50
C THR A 460 13.07 10.61 22.62
N SER A 461 12.53 9.75 23.50
CA SER A 461 11.12 9.56 23.83
C SER A 461 10.19 9.16 22.69
N ILE A 462 10.10 7.85 22.45
CA ILE A 462 8.76 7.26 22.25
C ILE A 462 8.03 7.51 23.57
N ASN A 463 7.11 8.48 23.58
CA ASN A 463 6.30 8.77 24.76
C ASN A 463 5.59 7.48 25.20
N SER A 464 5.80 7.08 26.45
CA SER A 464 5.14 5.91 27.06
C SER A 464 3.61 6.06 27.14
N GLU A 465 3.05 7.21 26.79
CA GLU A 465 1.62 7.51 26.84
C GLU A 465 0.82 7.00 25.64
N ASP A 466 1.45 6.61 24.53
CA ASP A 466 0.76 5.91 23.43
C ASP A 466 0.37 4.45 23.80
N SER A 467 0.71 4.01 25.03
CA SER A 467 0.16 2.80 25.65
C SER A 467 -1.23 3.01 26.29
N VAL A 468 -1.70 4.24 26.45
CA VAL A 468 -2.84 4.54 27.35
C VAL A 468 -4.21 4.36 26.67
N SER A 469 -4.30 4.23 25.35
CA SER A 469 -5.57 3.88 24.67
C SER A 469 -5.87 2.37 24.61
N LEU A 470 -5.07 1.54 25.29
CA LEU A 470 -5.28 0.09 25.44
C LEU A 470 -5.25 -0.38 26.89
N ASN A 471 -5.30 0.55 27.87
CA ASN A 471 -5.14 0.27 29.30
C ASN A 471 -6.39 -0.34 30.00
N SER A 472 -7.17 -1.17 29.32
CA SER A 472 -8.23 -1.96 30.01
C SER A 472 -7.94 -3.45 30.12
N PHE A 473 -6.71 -3.91 29.85
CA PHE A 473 -6.32 -5.30 30.09
C PHE A 473 -4.91 -5.36 30.68
N ASP A 474 -4.83 -5.92 31.88
CA ASP A 474 -3.60 -6.16 32.65
C ASP A 474 -2.51 -6.84 31.82
N GLY A 475 -1.28 -6.31 31.92
CA GLY A 475 -0.06 -6.95 31.43
C GLY A 475 0.24 -6.70 29.94
N SER A 476 0.58 -5.46 29.59
CA SER A 476 0.92 -5.09 28.21
C SER A 476 2.18 -5.80 27.68
N LEU A 477 2.00 -6.61 26.63
CA LEU A 477 3.04 -7.21 25.78
C LEU A 477 4.05 -6.17 25.26
N LEU A 478 3.65 -4.89 25.17
CA LEU A 478 4.49 -3.76 24.76
C LEU A 478 5.54 -3.42 25.83
N THR A 479 5.21 -3.59 27.12
CA THR A 479 6.16 -3.50 28.23
C THR A 479 7.16 -4.66 28.21
N GLN A 480 6.74 -5.86 27.79
CA GLN A 480 7.65 -7.00 27.60
C GLN A 480 8.59 -6.80 26.39
N ILE A 481 8.09 -6.24 25.29
CA ILE A 481 8.91 -5.88 24.11
C ILE A 481 9.95 -4.82 24.49
N TYR A 482 9.59 -3.82 25.31
CA TYR A 482 10.53 -2.80 25.75
C TYR A 482 11.61 -3.37 26.69
N ASN A 483 11.23 -4.31 27.56
CA ASN A 483 12.18 -4.99 28.45
C ASN A 483 13.11 -5.94 27.67
N GLU A 484 12.65 -6.61 26.61
CA GLU A 484 13.53 -7.44 25.76
C GLU A 484 14.49 -6.61 24.88
N LEU A 485 14.04 -5.45 24.37
CA LEU A 485 14.87 -4.55 23.55
C LEU A 485 15.95 -3.83 24.37
N SER A 486 15.69 -3.53 25.64
CA SER A 486 16.69 -2.94 26.55
C SER A 486 17.71 -3.95 27.07
N GLN A 487 17.38 -5.24 27.09
CA GLN A 487 18.30 -6.32 27.48
C GLN A 487 19.20 -6.81 26.33
N THR A 488 18.88 -6.48 25.09
CA THR A 488 19.66 -6.86 23.90
C THR A 488 20.64 -5.76 23.43
N ALA A 489 20.70 -4.63 24.15
CA ALA A 489 21.60 -3.51 23.88
C ALA A 489 22.82 -3.45 24.82
N LEU A 490 23.22 -4.60 25.39
CA LEU A 490 24.50 -4.79 26.08
C LEU A 490 25.36 -5.81 25.34
#